data_AF-X1UE70-F1
#
_entry.id   AF-X1UE70-F1
#
_cell.length_a   1.000
_cell.length_b   1.000
_cell.length_c   1.000
_cell.angle_alpha   90.00
_cell.angle_beta   90.00
_cell.angle_gamma   90.00
#
_symmetry.space_group_name_H-M   'P 1'
#
loop_
_entity.id
_entity.type
_entity.pdbx_description
1 polymer ?
#
loop_
_entity_poly.entity_id
_entity_poly.type
_entity_poly.pdbx_seq_one_letter_code
_entity_poly.pdbx_strand_id
1 'polypeptide(L)'
;RLFEPAMTRPELDEKLFSRYLYTNGLPDVDLVIRTAGEFRLSNFLLWQTAHSEFYFTPTLWPDFNREELEKALRDYSERKRRFGGD
;
A
#
# COMPACT_ATOMS: atom_id res chain seq x y z
N ARG A 1 28.90 -42.56 2.65
CA ARG A 1 28.19 -41.56 1.79
C ARG A 1 27.96 -40.35 2.66
N LEU A 2 28.57 -39.23 2.27
CA LEU A 2 28.60 -37.99 3.02
C LEU A 2 27.17 -37.47 3.22
N PHE A 3 26.82 -37.12 4.46
CA PHE A 3 25.68 -36.25 4.71
C PHE A 3 26.05 -34.91 4.11
N GLU A 4 25.47 -34.56 2.97
CA GLU A 4 25.44 -33.16 2.57
C GLU A 4 24.58 -32.43 3.60
N PRO A 5 25.11 -31.41 4.30
CA PRO A 5 24.27 -30.60 5.17
C PRO A 5 23.16 -30.03 4.29
N ALA A 6 21.90 -30.26 4.70
CA ALA A 6 20.76 -29.67 4.03
C ALA A 6 21.04 -28.18 3.88
N MET A 7 21.13 -27.69 2.64
CA MET A 7 21.32 -26.27 2.36
C MET A 7 20.33 -25.49 3.23
N THR A 8 20.85 -24.67 4.14
CA THR A 8 20.05 -23.76 4.94
C THR A 8 19.26 -22.91 3.96
N ARG A 9 17.93 -23.09 3.95
CA ARG A 9 17.06 -22.23 3.14
C ARG A 9 17.33 -20.79 3.57
N PRO A 10 17.42 -19.84 2.63
CA PRO A 10 17.49 -18.44 3.02
C PRO A 10 16.35 -18.13 4.00
N GLU A 11 16.65 -17.45 5.10
CA GLU A 11 15.61 -16.97 6.00
C GLU A 11 14.70 -16.05 5.19
N LEU A 12 13.42 -16.41 5.13
CA LEU A 12 12.40 -15.63 4.46
C LEU A 12 11.91 -14.55 5.42
N ASP A 13 12.15 -13.29 5.09
CA ASP A 13 11.59 -12.14 5.78
C ASP A 13 10.75 -11.27 4.83
N GLU A 14 10.04 -10.30 5.40
CA GLU A 14 9.19 -9.36 4.66
C GLU A 14 9.99 -8.56 3.62
N LYS A 15 11.23 -8.20 3.95
CA LYS A 15 12.13 -7.43 3.08
C LYS A 15 12.54 -8.24 1.86
N LEU A 16 12.89 -9.51 2.03
CA LEU A 16 13.25 -10.43 0.97
C LEU A 16 12.04 -10.73 0.11
N PHE A 17 10.87 -11.02 0.70
CA PHE A 17 9.63 -11.24 -0.03
C PHE A 17 9.27 -10.03 -0.91
N SER A 18 9.35 -8.81 -0.37
CA SER A 18 9.04 -7.56 -1.09
C SER A 18 9.87 -7.37 -2.37
N ARG A 19 11.09 -7.93 -2.42
CA ARG A 19 11.96 -7.85 -3.61
C ARG A 19 11.45 -8.67 -4.80
N TYR A 20 10.56 -9.63 -4.56
CA TYR A 20 9.94 -10.45 -5.60
C TYR A 20 8.59 -9.90 -6.09
N LEU A 21 8.07 -8.83 -5.47
CA LEU A 21 6.86 -8.16 -5.92
C LEU A 21 7.15 -7.25 -7.10
N TYR A 22 6.14 -7.03 -7.96
CA TYR A 22 6.25 -6.11 -9.11
C TYR A 22 6.61 -4.66 -8.71
N THR A 23 6.34 -4.28 -7.47
CA THR A 23 6.65 -2.95 -6.93
C THR A 23 8.02 -2.87 -6.29
N ASN A 24 8.90 -3.86 -6.46
CA ASN A 24 10.24 -3.83 -5.87
C ASN A 24 10.98 -2.53 -6.23
N GLY A 25 11.50 -1.85 -5.21
CA GLY A 25 12.18 -0.57 -5.35
C GLY A 25 11.26 0.66 -5.34
N LEU A 26 9.93 0.47 -5.30
CA LEU A 26 8.98 1.55 -5.04
C LEU A 26 8.78 1.72 -3.52
N PRO A 27 8.50 2.94 -3.04
CA PRO A 27 8.11 3.16 -1.65
C PRO A 27 6.74 2.55 -1.36
N ASP A 28 6.44 2.39 -0.07
CA ASP A 28 5.10 2.02 0.38
C ASP A 28 4.09 3.12 0.02
N VAL A 29 2.81 2.74 -0.03
CA VAL A 29 1.74 3.67 -0.39
C VAL A 29 1.33 4.44 0.87
N ASP A 30 1.42 5.76 0.82
CA ASP A 30 0.92 6.62 1.91
C ASP A 30 -0.60 6.77 1.88
N LEU A 31 -1.16 6.98 0.68
CA LEU A 31 -2.57 7.30 0.47
C LEU A 31 -3.14 6.52 -0.72
N VAL A 32 -4.24 5.80 -0.48
CA VAL A 32 -5.05 5.17 -1.51
C VAL A 32 -6.32 6.00 -1.73
N ILE A 33 -6.49 6.49 -2.95
CA ILE A 33 -7.69 7.22 -3.39
C ILE A 33 -8.58 6.26 -4.18
N ARG A 34 -9.84 6.09 -3.78
CA ARG A 34 -10.83 5.28 -4.49
C ARG A 34 -12.08 6.05 -4.84
N THR A 35 -12.38 6.09 -6.14
CA THR A 35 -13.52 6.78 -6.74
C THR A 35 -14.78 5.92 -6.77
N ALA A 36 -15.89 6.53 -7.18
CA ALA A 36 -17.21 5.91 -7.41
C ALA A 36 -17.92 5.36 -6.16
N GLY A 37 -17.57 5.86 -4.97
CA GLY A 37 -18.31 5.62 -3.73
C GLY A 37 -18.14 4.23 -3.12
N GLU A 38 -17.17 3.45 -3.59
CA GLU A 38 -17.01 2.05 -3.20
C GLU A 38 -16.03 1.88 -2.04
N PHE A 39 -16.53 1.43 -0.89
CA PHE A 39 -15.74 1.19 0.33
C PHE A 39 -15.11 -0.21 0.35
N ARG A 40 -14.20 -0.46 -0.58
CA ARG A 40 -13.39 -1.70 -0.62
C ARG A 40 -12.02 -1.42 -1.23
N LEU A 41 -11.06 -2.33 -1.06
CA LEU A 41 -9.76 -2.24 -1.75
C LEU A 41 -9.74 -3.02 -3.08
N SER A 42 -10.59 -4.05 -3.22
CA SER A 42 -10.62 -4.92 -4.41
C SER A 42 -9.27 -5.58 -4.72
N ASN A 43 -8.56 -6.03 -3.67
CA ASN A 43 -7.27 -6.73 -3.82
C ASN A 43 -6.19 -5.90 -4.54
N PHE A 44 -6.27 -4.57 -4.45
CA PHE A 44 -5.29 -3.67 -5.05
C PHE A 44 -4.13 -3.41 -4.07
N LEU A 45 -2.91 -3.78 -4.46
CA LEU A 45 -1.65 -3.51 -3.74
C LEU A 45 -1.67 -3.89 -2.25
N LEU A 46 -2.27 -5.03 -1.89
CA LEU A 46 -2.47 -5.44 -0.48
C LEU A 46 -1.24 -5.29 0.41
N TRP A 47 -0.06 -5.68 -0.12
CA TRP A 47 1.19 -5.61 0.62
C TRP A 47 1.64 -4.17 0.84
N GLN A 48 1.65 -3.37 -0.22
CA GLN A 48 2.13 -1.98 -0.19
C GLN A 48 1.16 -1.06 0.56
N THR A 49 -0.11 -1.47 0.70
CA THR A 49 -1.14 -0.66 1.36
C THR A 49 -1.42 -1.05 2.80
N ALA A 50 -0.60 -1.93 3.41
CA ALA A 50 -0.83 -2.44 4.76
C ALA A 50 -0.92 -1.33 5.83
N HIS A 51 -0.20 -0.22 5.61
CA HIS A 51 -0.17 0.94 6.50
C HIS A 51 -0.68 2.23 5.84
N SER A 52 -1.31 2.13 4.66
CA SER A 52 -1.84 3.30 3.96
C SER A 52 -3.05 3.88 4.65
N GLU A 53 -3.23 5.18 4.43
CA GLU A 53 -4.51 5.84 4.63
C GLU A 53 -5.40 5.72 3.40
N PHE A 54 -6.72 5.70 3.61
CA PHE A 54 -7.70 5.58 2.54
C PHE A 54 -8.58 6.83 2.43
N TYR A 55 -8.81 7.28 1.21
CA TYR A 55 -9.76 8.33 0.85
C TYR A 55 -10.75 7.78 -0.17
N PHE A 56 -12.02 7.73 0.20
CA PHE A 56 -13.12 7.27 -0.66
C PHE A 56 -13.96 8.46 -1.08
N THR A 57 -14.24 8.60 -2.37
CA THR A 57 -15.07 9.68 -2.90
C THR A 57 -16.19 9.13 -3.80
N PRO A 58 -17.42 9.71 -3.75
CA PRO A 58 -18.47 9.37 -4.70
C PRO A 58 -18.16 9.80 -6.14
N THR A 59 -17.21 10.73 -6.34
CA THR A 59 -16.80 11.20 -7.68
C THR A 59 -16.41 10.03 -8.58
N LEU A 60 -16.98 9.95 -9.78
CA LEU A 60 -16.66 8.90 -10.75
C LEU A 60 -15.29 9.15 -11.36
N TRP A 61 -14.60 8.08 -11.78
CA TRP A 61 -13.25 8.20 -12.35
C TRP A 61 -13.15 9.18 -13.54
N PRO A 62 -14.08 9.20 -14.52
CA PRO A 62 -14.04 10.17 -15.62
C PRO A 62 -14.16 11.63 -15.16
N ASP A 63 -14.75 11.88 -13.99
CA ASP A 63 -14.98 13.21 -13.42
C ASP A 63 -13.89 13.59 -12.38
N PHE A 64 -12.98 12.65 -12.05
CA PHE A 64 -11.92 12.88 -11.07
C PHE A 64 -10.80 13.74 -11.68
N ASN A 65 -10.85 15.04 -11.39
CA ASN A 65 -9.96 16.05 -11.93
C ASN A 65 -8.92 16.53 -10.89
N ARG A 66 -8.16 17.59 -11.23
CA ARG A 66 -7.15 18.18 -10.33
C ARG A 66 -7.75 18.65 -9.00
N GLU A 67 -8.92 19.27 -9.02
CA GLU A 67 -9.56 19.79 -7.81
C GLU A 67 -9.95 18.65 -6.86
N GLU A 68 -10.40 17.52 -7.42
CA GLU A 68 -10.72 16.31 -6.66
C GLU A 68 -9.47 15.68 -6.02
N LEU A 69 -8.34 15.67 -6.75
CA LEU A 69 -7.05 15.26 -6.19
C LEU A 69 -6.61 16.19 -5.05
N GLU A 70 -6.76 17.50 -5.20
CA GLU A 70 -6.42 18.47 -4.16
C GLU A 70 -7.27 18.29 -2.90
N LYS A 71 -8.56 17.95 -3.04
CA LYS A 71 -9.43 17.59 -1.91
C LYS A 71 -8.90 16.36 -1.17
N ALA A 72 -8.53 15.30 -1.90
CA ALA A 72 -7.98 14.09 -1.30
C ALA A 72 -6.66 14.34 -0.56
N LEU A 73 -5.76 15.14 -1.15
CA LEU A 73 -4.48 15.50 -0.53
C LEU A 73 -4.65 16.40 0.70
N ARG A 74 -5.63 17.30 0.69
CA ARG A 74 -5.96 18.16 1.83
C ARG A 74 -6.55 17.34 2.98
N ASP A 75 -7.47 16.42 2.69
CA ASP A 75 -7.99 15.49 3.69
C ASP A 75 -6.86 14.68 4.33
N TYR A 76 -5.94 14.14 3.51
CA TYR A 76 -4.77 13.41 4.02
C TYR A 76 -3.84 14.28 4.89
N SER A 77 -3.58 15.53 4.52
CA SER A 77 -2.66 16.40 5.27
C SER A 77 -3.23 16.89 6.60
N GLU A 78 -4.55 16.95 6.73
CA GLU A 78 -5.24 17.39 7.95
C GLU A 78 -5.38 16.27 9.00
N ARG A 79 -5.13 15.02 8.62
CA ARG A 79 -5.24 13.89 9.55
C ARG A 79 -4.13 13.90 10.58
N LYS A 80 -4.54 13.71 11.84
CA LYS A 80 -3.59 13.52 12.95
C LYS A 80 -3.00 12.12 12.88
N ARG A 81 -1.77 12.04 12.41
CA ARG A 81 -0.99 10.81 12.44
C ARG A 81 -0.90 10.30 13.87
N ARG A 82 -1.35 9.07 14.08
CA ARG A 82 -1.13 8.36 15.34
C ARG A 82 0.30 7.85 15.30
N PHE A 83 1.09 8.14 16.33
CA PHE A 83 2.34 7.43 16.53
C PHE A 83 2.00 5.96 16.75
N GLY A 84 2.43 5.09 15.84
CA GLY A 84 2.41 3.65 16.06
C GLY A 84 3.35 3.33 17.21
N GLY A 85 2.87 2.58 18.19
CA GLY A 85 3.76 1.94 19.15
C GLY A 85 4.39 0.73 18.47
N ASP A 86 5.72 0.65 18.55
CA ASP A 86 6.47 -0.58 18.30
C ASP A 86 6.25 -1.58 19.45
#